data_AF-A0ABD3MA50-F1
#
_entry.id   AF-A0ABD3MA50-F1
#
_cell.length_a   1.000
_cell.length_b   1.000
_cell.length_c   1.000
_cell.angle_alpha   90.00
_cell.angle_beta   90.00
_cell.angle_gamma   90.00
#
_symmetry.space_group_name_H-M   'P 1'
#
loop_
_entity.id
_entity.type
_entity.pdbx_description
1 polymer ?
#
loop_
_entity_poly.entity_id
_entity_poly.type
_entity_poly.pdbx_seq_one_letter_code
_entity_poly.pdbx_strand_id
1 'polypeptide(L)'
;MAMSAFTLSSAVVKRYLSSSLSRGGCARFQLGVGSSNFELFAPRDVSQNASRCWKAAAHCTNTGGDLRQFSTIPTPPPPFSAAATAANNNGFTPTPPTSLTPEACLSAQNAMKLFIEHGLGKQKLQAIASEKKQHNTPLVDRWQKMVAVYLETQCHVIALLGYAPDERGIALYTQHLSQAVSLSSPEIQDKIRVSGRDTYRMVLAGAFDIPTLLSDQLTNGEVSVVDARNIMHKVSLRMHDPELLEKVAKRCAGISSVGNSPETQAMEMARKHAVVQEVMVSDVYLSKDNNGVTLVQECGFGDGEEGYVRMQSAMAEHQGDPLITQYVGSAIMKLLQSAGIDMEALQKQAMSMQA
;
A
#
# COMPACT_ATOMS: atom_id res chain seq x y z
N MET A 1 1.39 6.64 -9.18
CA MET A 1 2.42 5.60 -8.96
C MET A 1 2.44 5.04 -7.54
N ALA A 2 1.75 5.67 -6.56
CA ALA A 2 1.29 4.92 -5.38
C ALA A 2 0.44 3.74 -5.84
N MET A 3 -0.42 3.86 -6.86
CA MET A 3 -1.10 2.69 -7.46
C MET A 3 -0.16 1.58 -7.93
N SER A 4 1.00 1.83 -8.55
CA SER A 4 1.96 0.76 -8.88
C SER A 4 2.66 0.24 -7.64
N ALA A 5 3.05 1.10 -6.69
CA ALA A 5 3.56 0.63 -5.42
C ALA A 5 2.50 -0.15 -4.61
N PHE A 6 1.20 0.11 -4.75
CA PHE A 6 0.10 -0.55 -4.04
C PHE A 6 -0.36 -1.82 -4.77
N THR A 7 -0.46 -1.83 -6.11
CA THR A 7 -0.73 -3.05 -6.90
C THR A 7 0.45 -4.00 -6.89
N LEU A 8 1.69 -3.50 -6.94
CA LEU A 8 2.90 -4.33 -6.90
C LEU A 8 3.30 -4.72 -5.45
N SER A 9 2.93 -3.95 -4.41
CA SER A 9 3.19 -4.35 -3.01
C SER A 9 2.21 -5.41 -2.49
N SER A 10 1.00 -5.56 -3.05
CA SER A 10 0.05 -6.59 -2.58
C SER A 10 0.66 -8.01 -2.65
N ALA A 11 1.42 -8.34 -3.70
CA ALA A 11 2.08 -9.63 -3.84
C ALA A 11 3.24 -9.87 -2.83
N VAL A 12 3.91 -8.79 -2.39
CA VAL A 12 5.06 -8.85 -1.47
C VAL A 12 4.64 -8.72 0.00
N VAL A 13 3.60 -7.92 0.30
CA VAL A 13 2.95 -7.84 1.62
C VAL A 13 2.39 -9.20 2.03
N LYS A 14 1.92 -10.00 1.06
CA LYS A 14 1.55 -11.41 1.24
C LYS A 14 2.68 -12.25 1.86
N ARG A 15 3.95 -11.93 1.59
CA ARG A 15 5.12 -12.67 2.09
C ARG A 15 5.46 -12.33 3.55
N TYR A 16 5.28 -11.07 3.96
CA TYR A 16 5.47 -10.67 5.36
C TYR A 16 4.34 -11.17 6.28
N LEU A 17 3.12 -11.28 5.76
CA LEU A 17 1.97 -11.83 6.50
C LEU A 17 1.91 -13.37 6.47
N SER A 18 2.47 -14.02 5.43
CA SER A 18 2.43 -15.49 5.29
C SER A 18 3.58 -16.23 5.98
N SER A 19 4.71 -15.59 6.28
CA SER A 19 5.82 -16.26 7.01
C SER A 19 5.51 -16.55 8.48
N SER A 20 4.42 -16.01 9.02
CA SER A 20 3.97 -16.22 10.40
C SER A 20 2.90 -17.30 10.56
N LEU A 21 2.28 -17.82 9.49
CA LEU A 21 1.07 -18.64 9.61
C LEU A 21 0.99 -19.72 8.51
N SER A 22 1.32 -20.97 8.84
CA SER A 22 1.08 -22.13 7.97
C SER A 22 0.21 -23.19 8.66
N ARG A 23 -0.99 -23.47 8.09
CA ARG A 23 -1.58 -24.79 7.79
C ARG A 23 -3.12 -24.76 7.67
N GLY A 24 -3.64 -25.14 6.49
CA GLY A 24 -4.84 -25.98 6.36
C GLY A 24 -6.16 -25.39 5.82
N GLY A 25 -6.66 -25.98 4.71
CA GLY A 25 -8.10 -26.29 4.52
C GLY A 25 -8.94 -25.40 3.60
N CYS A 26 -9.81 -26.01 2.80
CA CYS A 26 -10.50 -25.50 1.59
C CYS A 26 -12.03 -25.39 1.78
N ALA A 27 -12.72 -24.40 1.19
CA ALA A 27 -14.13 -24.48 0.73
C ALA A 27 -14.53 -23.30 -0.19
N ARG A 28 -15.53 -23.56 -1.05
CA ARG A 28 -15.98 -22.90 -2.31
C ARG A 28 -17.38 -22.26 -2.10
N PHE A 29 -17.75 -21.17 -2.81
CA PHE A 29 -19.05 -20.92 -3.50
C PHE A 29 -19.30 -19.45 -3.94
N GLN A 30 -20.25 -19.32 -4.89
CA GLN A 30 -20.51 -18.39 -6.00
C GLN A 30 -21.06 -16.96 -5.74
N LEU A 31 -21.03 -16.19 -6.84
CA LEU A 31 -21.11 -14.75 -7.09
C LEU A 31 -22.50 -14.11 -7.25
N GLY A 32 -22.50 -12.76 -7.24
CA GLY A 32 -23.50 -11.88 -7.85
C GLY A 32 -22.85 -10.58 -8.37
N VAL A 33 -23.33 -10.09 -9.53
CA VAL A 33 -22.68 -9.19 -10.51
C VAL A 33 -23.09 -7.71 -10.34
N GLY A 34 -22.24 -6.73 -10.70
CA GLY A 34 -22.67 -5.32 -10.91
C GLY A 34 -21.55 -4.30 -11.23
N SER A 35 -21.83 -3.35 -12.13
CA SER A 35 -20.92 -2.64 -13.04
C SER A 35 -20.65 -1.14 -12.76
N SER A 36 -19.50 -0.67 -13.31
CA SER A 36 -19.13 0.69 -13.82
C SER A 36 -18.91 1.92 -12.91
N ASN A 37 -17.76 2.57 -13.18
CA ASN A 37 -17.28 3.95 -12.94
C ASN A 37 -17.04 4.48 -11.51
N PHE A 38 -16.00 5.34 -11.43
CA PHE A 38 -15.61 6.30 -10.39
C PHE A 38 -14.37 6.00 -9.52
N GLU A 39 -13.45 6.98 -9.53
CA GLU A 39 -12.13 7.05 -8.90
C GLU A 39 -12.21 7.53 -7.45
N LEU A 40 -11.52 6.84 -6.53
CA LEU A 40 -10.76 7.42 -5.41
C LEU A 40 -9.96 6.29 -4.72
N PHE A 41 -8.64 6.44 -4.66
CA PHE A 41 -7.65 5.70 -3.83
C PHE A 41 -8.00 4.29 -3.31
N ALA A 42 -8.23 3.33 -4.21
CA ALA A 42 -7.83 1.93 -4.03
C ALA A 42 -7.68 1.28 -5.41
N PRO A 43 -6.66 0.43 -5.65
CA PRO A 43 -6.69 -0.44 -6.81
C PRO A 43 -7.92 -1.35 -6.73
N ARG A 44 -8.71 -1.39 -7.81
CA ARG A 44 -9.59 -2.52 -8.11
C ARG A 44 -8.74 -3.79 -8.17
N ASP A 45 -9.25 -4.86 -7.58
CA ASP A 45 -8.75 -6.25 -7.63
C ASP A 45 -7.57 -6.64 -6.73
N VAL A 46 -7.90 -7.04 -5.49
CA VAL A 46 -7.25 -8.19 -4.84
C VAL A 46 -8.34 -9.11 -4.26
N SER A 47 -9.08 -9.75 -5.16
CA SER A 47 -10.12 -10.71 -4.80
C SER A 47 -9.55 -12.14 -4.90
N GLN A 48 -9.60 -12.85 -3.76
CA GLN A 48 -9.84 -14.31 -3.63
C GLN A 48 -8.79 -15.29 -3.07
N ASN A 49 -7.54 -14.94 -2.74
CA ASN A 49 -6.63 -15.94 -2.13
C ASN A 49 -6.36 -15.83 -0.62
N ALA A 50 -7.10 -14.99 0.13
CA ALA A 50 -6.95 -14.85 1.59
C ALA A 50 -7.89 -15.76 2.42
N SER A 51 -8.84 -16.46 1.79
CA SER A 51 -9.91 -17.19 2.49
C SER A 51 -9.45 -18.42 3.29
N ARG A 52 -8.17 -18.82 3.23
CA ARG A 52 -7.68 -20.06 3.87
C ARG A 52 -6.84 -19.86 5.13
N CYS A 53 -6.48 -18.64 5.53
CA CYS A 53 -5.54 -18.42 6.65
C CYS A 53 -6.17 -18.03 7.99
N TRP A 54 -7.45 -17.66 8.05
CA TRP A 54 -7.98 -16.95 9.23
C TRP A 54 -8.61 -17.82 10.33
N LYS A 55 -8.86 -19.12 10.10
CA LYS A 55 -9.41 -20.01 11.15
C LYS A 55 -8.39 -20.46 12.21
N ALA A 56 -7.09 -20.20 12.05
CA ALA A 56 -6.03 -20.66 12.96
C ALA A 56 -5.63 -19.66 14.05
N ALA A 57 -5.98 -18.37 13.93
CA ALA A 57 -5.53 -17.32 14.87
C ALA A 57 -6.24 -17.35 16.24
N ALA A 58 -7.29 -18.16 16.41
CA ALA A 58 -8.01 -18.29 17.69
C ALA A 58 -7.39 -19.34 18.65
N HIS A 59 -6.31 -20.04 18.29
CA HIS A 59 -5.86 -21.24 19.04
C HIS A 59 -4.37 -21.33 19.42
N CYS A 60 -3.56 -20.29 19.31
CA CYS A 60 -2.14 -20.36 19.69
C CYS A 60 -1.74 -19.36 20.78
N THR A 61 -2.14 -19.62 22.02
CA THR A 61 -1.49 -19.07 23.23
C THR A 61 -1.40 -20.15 24.31
N ASN A 62 -0.44 -21.07 24.21
CA ASN A 62 0.11 -21.75 25.39
C ASN A 62 1.37 -22.54 25.04
N THR A 63 2.54 -22.03 25.41
CA THR A 63 3.70 -22.83 25.85
C THR A 63 4.70 -21.90 26.57
N GLY A 64 5.00 -22.23 27.83
CA GLY A 64 5.82 -21.45 28.74
C GLY A 64 7.33 -21.73 28.65
N GLY A 65 8.09 -20.99 29.46
CA GLY A 65 9.52 -21.21 29.71
C GLY A 65 10.14 -20.04 30.48
N ASP A 66 10.42 -20.28 31.77
CA ASP A 66 11.00 -19.38 32.78
C ASP A 66 12.36 -18.75 32.43
N LEU A 67 12.53 -17.47 32.82
CA LEU A 67 13.78 -16.93 33.37
C LEU A 67 13.46 -15.77 34.34
N ARG A 68 13.40 -16.12 35.63
CA ARG A 68 13.54 -15.23 36.80
C ARG A 68 14.96 -14.60 36.75
N GLN A 69 15.30 -13.39 37.22
CA GLN A 69 14.93 -12.68 38.45
C GLN A 69 15.69 -11.32 38.44
N PHE A 70 15.04 -10.19 38.75
CA PHE A 70 15.52 -9.12 39.66
C PHE A 70 14.42 -8.06 39.86
N SER A 71 13.96 -7.96 41.12
CA SER A 71 13.09 -6.97 41.79
C SER A 71 13.49 -5.50 41.54
N THR A 72 12.67 -4.45 41.65
CA THR A 72 11.35 -4.21 42.27
C THR A 72 10.75 -2.94 41.62
N ILE A 73 9.61 -3.04 40.94
CA ILE A 73 8.74 -1.90 40.58
C ILE A 73 7.42 -2.11 41.34
N PRO A 74 6.77 -1.05 41.88
CA PRO A 74 5.47 -1.17 42.52
C PRO A 74 4.46 -1.76 41.55
N THR A 75 3.74 -2.77 42.03
CA THR A 75 2.69 -3.55 41.36
C THR A 75 1.95 -2.84 40.22
N PRO A 76 1.98 -3.40 38.99
CA PRO A 76 1.06 -2.97 37.94
C PRO A 76 -0.38 -3.35 38.30
N PRO A 77 -1.40 -2.57 37.87
CA PRO A 77 -2.79 -3.02 37.91
C PRO A 77 -2.93 -4.33 37.12
N PRO A 78 -3.91 -5.18 37.47
CA PRO A 78 -4.02 -6.54 36.96
C PRO A 78 -3.92 -6.59 35.44
N PRO A 79 -3.31 -7.66 34.87
CA PRO A 79 -3.31 -7.88 33.44
C PRO A 79 -4.77 -7.82 32.97
N PHE A 80 -5.03 -7.18 31.82
CA PHE A 80 -6.31 -7.27 31.14
C PHE A 80 -6.71 -8.73 31.09
N SER A 81 -7.52 -9.11 32.07
CA SER A 81 -7.91 -10.46 32.32
C SER A 81 -8.79 -10.85 31.14
N ALA A 82 -8.82 -12.15 30.89
CA ALA A 82 -9.78 -12.82 30.03
C ALA A 82 -11.23 -12.69 30.56
N ALA A 83 -11.65 -11.45 30.86
CA ALA A 83 -12.96 -10.99 31.27
C ALA A 83 -13.55 -9.99 30.25
N ALA A 84 -12.89 -9.76 29.11
CA ALA A 84 -13.55 -9.24 27.90
C ALA A 84 -14.19 -10.37 27.06
N THR A 85 -13.97 -11.64 27.42
CA THR A 85 -14.56 -12.80 26.74
C THR A 85 -15.73 -13.43 27.50
N ALA A 86 -16.20 -12.80 28.59
CA ALA A 86 -17.32 -13.31 29.38
C ALA A 86 -18.21 -12.19 29.95
N ALA A 87 -18.62 -11.22 29.12
CA ALA A 87 -19.72 -10.30 29.43
C ALA A 87 -20.28 -9.56 28.19
N ASN A 88 -20.74 -10.28 27.17
CA ASN A 88 -21.98 -9.97 26.42
C ASN A 88 -22.23 -11.03 25.34
N ASN A 89 -22.93 -12.11 25.70
CA ASN A 89 -23.60 -12.99 24.75
C ASN A 89 -24.86 -12.28 24.21
N ASN A 90 -24.66 -11.27 23.37
CA ASN A 90 -25.73 -10.61 22.60
C ASN A 90 -25.54 -10.78 21.08
N GLY A 91 -24.78 -11.78 20.62
CA GLY A 91 -24.70 -12.12 19.19
C GLY A 91 -24.29 -10.95 18.28
N PHE A 92 -23.61 -9.92 18.81
CA PHE A 92 -23.24 -8.75 18.04
C PHE A 92 -22.05 -9.13 17.15
N THR A 93 -22.34 -9.50 15.91
CA THR A 93 -21.35 -9.54 14.83
C THR A 93 -21.26 -8.14 14.24
N PRO A 94 -20.13 -7.42 14.38
CA PRO A 94 -19.94 -6.14 13.72
C PRO A 94 -20.19 -6.35 12.22
N THR A 95 -21.18 -5.64 11.70
CA THR A 95 -21.49 -5.66 10.27
C THR A 95 -21.05 -4.34 9.67
N PRO A 96 -20.45 -4.35 8.47
CA PRO A 96 -20.14 -3.10 7.80
C PRO A 96 -21.44 -2.34 7.55
N PRO A 97 -21.43 -1.00 7.65
CA PRO A 97 -22.60 -0.20 7.33
C PRO A 97 -22.92 -0.34 5.85
N THR A 98 -24.19 -0.14 5.48
CA THR A 98 -24.65 -0.20 4.07
C THR A 98 -24.15 0.98 3.23
N SER A 99 -23.74 2.07 3.89
CA SER A 99 -23.11 3.25 3.30
C SER A 99 -22.33 4.01 4.38
N LEU A 100 -21.38 4.86 3.99
CA LEU A 100 -20.70 5.76 4.91
C LEU A 100 -21.35 7.14 4.87
N THR A 101 -21.51 7.78 6.04
CA THR A 101 -21.83 9.20 6.10
C THR A 101 -20.54 10.02 5.95
N PRO A 102 -20.61 11.28 5.51
CA PRO A 102 -19.44 12.13 5.40
C PRO A 102 -18.71 12.33 6.74
N GLU A 103 -19.45 12.38 7.86
CA GLU A 103 -18.89 12.46 9.21
C GLU A 103 -18.11 11.20 9.59
N ALA A 104 -18.61 10.02 9.21
CA ALA A 104 -17.91 8.76 9.42
C ALA A 104 -16.62 8.71 8.59
N CYS A 105 -16.64 9.20 7.34
CA CYS A 105 -15.45 9.33 6.51
C CYS A 105 -14.39 10.24 7.16
N LEU A 106 -14.79 11.42 7.62
CA LEU A 106 -13.87 12.35 8.30
C LEU A 106 -13.33 11.76 9.61
N SER A 107 -14.18 11.08 10.38
CA SER A 107 -13.78 10.43 11.64
C SER A 107 -12.77 9.31 11.39
N ALA A 108 -12.95 8.51 10.33
CA ALA A 108 -11.99 7.49 9.94
C ALA A 108 -10.64 8.10 9.56
N GLN A 109 -10.62 9.21 8.80
CA GLN A 109 -9.38 9.90 8.45
C GLN A 109 -8.68 10.50 9.67
N ASN A 110 -9.44 11.06 10.62
CA ASN A 110 -8.90 11.57 11.88
C ASN A 110 -8.31 10.45 12.75
N ALA A 111 -8.98 9.30 12.82
CA ALA A 111 -8.47 8.13 13.54
C ALA A 111 -7.18 7.61 12.90
N MET A 112 -7.13 7.55 11.57
CA MET A 112 -5.92 7.20 10.83
C MET A 112 -4.76 8.14 11.17
N LYS A 113 -5.01 9.46 11.11
CA LYS A 113 -4.04 10.49 11.48
C LYS A 113 -3.53 10.31 12.91
N LEU A 114 -4.42 10.08 13.88
CA LEU A 114 -4.07 9.85 15.28
C LEU A 114 -3.07 8.69 15.44
N PHE A 115 -3.33 7.55 14.80
CA PHE A 115 -2.46 6.37 14.91
C PHE A 115 -1.11 6.54 14.20
N ILE A 116 -1.09 7.27 13.09
CA ILE A 116 0.15 7.61 12.38
C ILE A 116 0.99 8.63 13.17
N GLU A 117 0.35 9.60 13.84
CA GLU A 117 1.04 10.70 14.52
C GLU A 117 1.51 10.34 15.93
N HIS A 118 0.70 9.58 16.66
CA HIS A 118 0.89 9.32 18.09
C HIS A 118 0.85 7.83 18.47
N GLY A 119 0.32 6.97 17.61
CA GLY A 119 0.09 5.56 17.90
C GLY A 119 1.21 4.62 17.44
N LEU A 120 0.83 3.35 17.27
CA LEU A 120 1.73 2.29 16.80
C LEU A 120 2.27 2.56 15.39
N GLY A 121 1.48 3.24 14.54
CA GLY A 121 1.91 3.65 13.21
C GLY A 121 3.19 4.49 13.27
N LYS A 122 3.23 5.49 14.16
CA LYS A 122 4.43 6.33 14.37
C LYS A 122 5.67 5.50 14.70
N GLN A 123 5.54 4.57 15.65
CA GLN A 123 6.67 3.75 16.12
C GLN A 123 7.21 2.86 15.00
N LYS A 124 6.33 2.24 14.22
CA LYS A 124 6.74 1.41 13.08
C LYS A 124 7.41 2.24 11.98
N LEU A 125 6.90 3.44 11.68
CA LEU A 125 7.50 4.34 10.69
C LEU A 125 8.89 4.81 11.13
N GLN A 126 9.07 5.16 12.41
CA GLN A 126 10.37 5.53 12.97
C GLN A 126 11.38 4.36 12.92
N ALA A 127 10.93 3.13 13.16
CA ALA A 127 11.77 1.95 12.99
C ALA A 127 12.22 1.77 11.54
N ILE A 128 11.33 1.96 10.56
CA ILE A 128 11.67 1.93 9.13
C ILE A 128 12.71 3.01 8.79
N ALA A 129 12.54 4.22 9.33
CA ALA A 129 13.50 5.31 9.12
C ALA A 129 14.90 4.98 9.65
N SER A 130 15.01 4.31 10.81
CA SER A 130 16.30 3.93 11.38
C SER A 130 17.02 2.83 10.61
N GLU A 131 16.31 1.97 9.87
CA GLU A 131 16.90 0.89 9.06
C GLU A 131 17.87 1.39 7.99
N LYS A 132 17.65 2.59 7.45
CA LYS A 132 18.59 3.19 6.48
C LYS A 132 19.99 3.36 7.09
N LYS A 133 20.07 3.88 8.32
CA LYS A 133 21.34 4.17 9.01
C LYS A 133 21.92 2.91 9.67
N GLN A 134 21.09 2.03 10.19
CA GLN A 134 21.51 0.86 10.98
C GLN A 134 21.83 -0.38 10.13
N HIS A 135 21.08 -0.59 9.04
CA HIS A 135 21.12 -1.82 8.27
C HIS A 135 21.38 -1.57 6.77
N ASN A 136 21.54 -0.32 6.36
CA ASN A 136 21.67 0.09 4.95
C ASN A 136 20.54 -0.51 4.07
N THR A 137 19.33 -0.59 4.63
CA THR A 137 18.21 -1.25 3.95
C THR A 137 17.79 -0.47 2.68
N PRO A 138 17.62 -1.17 1.53
CA PRO A 138 17.23 -0.53 0.27
C PRO A 138 15.96 0.31 0.38
N LEU A 139 15.88 1.36 -0.45
CA LEU A 139 14.71 2.26 -0.53
C LEU A 139 13.42 1.49 -0.81
N VAL A 140 13.42 0.56 -1.77
CA VAL A 140 12.22 -0.21 -2.15
C VAL A 140 11.69 -1.03 -0.98
N ASP A 141 12.56 -1.69 -0.21
CA ASP A 141 12.16 -2.50 0.94
C ASP A 141 11.52 -1.64 2.03
N ARG A 142 12.13 -0.48 2.34
CA ARG A 142 11.56 0.48 3.30
C ARG A 142 10.23 1.07 2.79
N TRP A 143 10.11 1.31 1.49
CA TRP A 143 8.86 1.74 0.86
C TRP A 143 7.75 0.71 1.01
N GLN A 144 8.03 -0.57 0.74
CA GLN A 144 7.06 -1.66 0.94
C GLN A 144 6.62 -1.77 2.40
N LYS A 145 7.56 -1.69 3.36
CA LYS A 145 7.25 -1.69 4.80
C LYS A 145 6.38 -0.49 5.18
N MET A 146 6.68 0.70 4.65
CA MET A 146 5.89 1.91 4.87
C MET A 146 4.44 1.72 4.40
N VAL A 147 4.24 1.19 3.18
CA VAL A 147 2.91 0.88 2.66
C VAL A 147 2.19 -0.14 3.53
N ALA A 148 2.89 -1.16 4.03
CA ALA A 148 2.31 -2.15 4.93
C ALA A 148 1.82 -1.51 6.24
N VAL A 149 2.58 -0.59 6.84
CA VAL A 149 2.16 0.15 8.05
C VAL A 149 0.91 0.98 7.78
N TYR A 150 0.84 1.65 6.63
CA TYR A 150 -0.34 2.41 6.23
C TYR A 150 -1.58 1.52 6.10
N LEU A 151 -1.48 0.41 5.35
CA LEU A 151 -2.59 -0.52 5.16
C LEU A 151 -3.02 -1.18 6.47
N GLU A 152 -2.07 -1.59 7.30
CA GLU A 152 -2.36 -2.18 8.61
C GLU A 152 -3.11 -1.19 9.50
N THR A 153 -2.68 0.07 9.54
CA THR A 153 -3.37 1.10 10.32
C THR A 153 -4.78 1.35 9.77
N GLN A 154 -4.94 1.36 8.44
CA GLN A 154 -6.25 1.49 7.81
C GLN A 154 -7.16 0.30 8.19
N CYS A 155 -6.68 -0.94 8.16
CA CYS A 155 -7.42 -2.12 8.62
C CYS A 155 -7.91 -1.97 10.06
N HIS A 156 -7.05 -1.48 10.96
CA HIS A 156 -7.43 -1.24 12.35
C HIS A 156 -8.55 -0.20 12.46
N VAL A 157 -8.46 0.89 11.71
CA VAL A 157 -9.48 1.96 11.72
C VAL A 157 -10.81 1.49 11.16
N ILE A 158 -10.81 0.82 9.99
CA ILE A 158 -12.07 0.38 9.37
C ILE A 158 -12.76 -0.75 10.17
N ALA A 159 -12.00 -1.54 10.92
CA ALA A 159 -12.56 -2.53 11.83
C ALA A 159 -13.43 -1.89 12.92
N LEU A 160 -13.11 -0.67 13.36
CA LEU A 160 -13.94 0.09 14.30
C LEU A 160 -15.29 0.49 13.71
N LEU A 161 -15.40 0.51 12.38
CA LEU A 161 -16.64 0.77 11.65
C LEU A 161 -17.35 -0.52 11.22
N GLY A 162 -16.87 -1.70 11.64
CA GLY A 162 -17.48 -2.99 11.33
C GLY A 162 -17.04 -3.62 10.01
N TYR A 163 -16.09 -3.03 9.27
CA TYR A 163 -15.49 -3.69 8.10
C TYR A 163 -14.51 -4.79 8.52
N ALA A 164 -14.33 -5.79 7.67
CA ALA A 164 -13.29 -6.79 7.88
C ALA A 164 -11.90 -6.14 7.82
N PRO A 165 -10.95 -6.50 8.70
CA PRO A 165 -9.57 -6.00 8.67
C PRO A 165 -8.73 -6.73 7.61
N ASP A 166 -9.26 -6.84 6.39
CA ASP A 166 -8.62 -7.52 5.26
C ASP A 166 -8.80 -6.71 3.96
N GLU A 167 -8.23 -7.22 2.86
CA GLU A 167 -8.30 -6.58 1.55
C GLU A 167 -9.74 -6.37 1.07
N ARG A 168 -10.67 -7.28 1.44
CA ARG A 168 -12.09 -7.16 1.06
C ARG A 168 -12.77 -6.04 1.83
N GLY A 169 -12.48 -5.93 3.12
CA GLY A 169 -12.99 -4.83 3.94
C GLY A 169 -12.42 -3.48 3.51
N ILE A 170 -11.14 -3.39 3.15
CA ILE A 170 -10.55 -2.18 2.56
C ILE A 170 -11.26 -1.82 1.24
N ALA A 171 -11.49 -2.79 0.36
CA ALA A 171 -12.16 -2.55 -0.92
C ALA A 171 -13.60 -2.04 -0.72
N LEU A 172 -14.36 -2.69 0.17
CA LEU A 172 -15.74 -2.29 0.48
C LEU A 172 -15.79 -0.91 1.16
N TYR A 173 -14.90 -0.66 2.13
CA TYR A 173 -14.77 0.65 2.77
C TYR A 173 -14.45 1.73 1.72
N THR A 174 -13.53 1.44 0.80
CA THR A 174 -13.15 2.41 -0.23
C THR A 174 -14.30 2.69 -1.19
N GLN A 175 -15.08 1.66 -1.57
CA GLN A 175 -16.29 1.85 -2.35
C GLN A 175 -17.29 2.76 -1.63
N HIS A 176 -17.58 2.49 -0.35
CA HIS A 176 -18.49 3.33 0.43
C HIS A 176 -17.94 4.75 0.64
N LEU A 177 -16.63 4.91 0.80
CA LEU A 177 -15.96 6.21 0.92
C LEU A 177 -16.13 7.00 -0.38
N SER A 178 -15.87 6.41 -1.54
CA SER A 178 -16.03 7.07 -2.83
C SER A 178 -17.48 7.48 -3.09
N GLN A 179 -18.45 6.65 -2.71
CA GLN A 179 -19.88 6.99 -2.78
C GLN A 179 -20.23 8.15 -1.83
N ALA A 180 -19.73 8.13 -0.59
CA ALA A 180 -19.98 9.20 0.38
C ALA A 180 -19.37 10.53 -0.09
N VAL A 181 -18.15 10.50 -0.62
CA VAL A 181 -17.47 11.69 -1.16
C VAL A 181 -18.23 12.26 -2.36
N SER A 182 -18.67 11.42 -3.31
CA SER A 182 -19.38 11.91 -4.50
C SER A 182 -20.73 12.55 -4.19
N LEU A 183 -21.38 12.13 -3.10
CA LEU A 183 -22.65 12.69 -2.62
C LEU A 183 -22.48 13.88 -1.66
N SER A 184 -21.25 14.18 -1.24
CA SER A 184 -20.94 15.26 -0.30
C SER A 184 -20.88 16.63 -0.97
N SER A 185 -21.00 17.71 -0.19
CA SER A 185 -20.75 19.07 -0.69
C SER A 185 -19.28 19.28 -1.10
N PRO A 186 -18.97 20.21 -2.01
CA PRO A 186 -17.59 20.48 -2.44
C PRO A 186 -16.63 20.78 -1.28
N GLU A 187 -17.10 21.45 -0.23
CA GLU A 187 -16.32 21.73 0.98
C GLU A 187 -15.90 20.45 1.71
N ILE A 188 -16.81 19.49 1.85
CA ILE A 188 -16.53 18.23 2.54
C ILE A 188 -15.67 17.32 1.67
N GLN A 189 -15.88 17.32 0.36
CA GLN A 189 -15.00 16.64 -0.59
C GLN A 189 -13.56 17.12 -0.45
N ASP A 190 -13.34 18.44 -0.41
CA ASP A 190 -12.00 19.01 -0.25
C ASP A 190 -11.39 18.70 1.12
N LYS A 191 -12.17 18.76 2.21
CA LYS A 191 -11.72 18.36 3.55
C LYS A 191 -11.26 16.90 3.60
N ILE A 192 -12.03 15.98 3.01
CA ILE A 192 -11.65 14.55 2.96
C ILE A 192 -10.39 14.36 2.11
N ARG A 193 -10.29 15.05 0.96
CA ARG A 193 -9.11 15.02 0.08
C ARG A 193 -7.86 15.50 0.81
N VAL A 194 -7.92 16.68 1.44
CA VAL A 194 -6.81 17.28 2.21
C VAL A 194 -6.40 16.39 3.37
N SER A 195 -7.37 15.85 4.12
CA SER A 195 -7.07 14.96 5.26
C SER A 195 -6.37 13.67 4.83
N GLY A 196 -6.83 13.04 3.74
CA GLY A 196 -6.20 11.83 3.20
C GLY A 196 -4.79 12.10 2.68
N ARG A 197 -4.63 13.20 1.94
CA ARG A 197 -3.34 13.67 1.43
C ARG A 197 -2.33 13.92 2.55
N ASP A 198 -2.72 14.66 3.58
CA ASP A 198 -1.82 15.01 4.69
C ASP A 198 -1.47 13.78 5.53
N THR A 199 -2.43 12.87 5.74
CA THR A 199 -2.16 11.60 6.42
C THR A 199 -1.14 10.77 5.64
N TYR A 200 -1.26 10.67 4.32
CA TYR A 200 -0.28 9.97 3.49
C TYR A 200 1.11 10.63 3.54
N ARG A 201 1.17 11.96 3.56
CA ARG A 201 2.43 12.69 3.73
C ARG A 201 3.06 12.45 5.10
N MET A 202 2.27 12.35 6.17
CA MET A 202 2.80 12.02 7.50
C MET A 202 3.44 10.63 7.53
N VAL A 203 2.84 9.68 6.81
CA VAL A 203 3.40 8.34 6.65
C VAL A 203 4.76 8.40 5.94
N LEU A 204 4.83 9.12 4.82
CA LEU A 204 6.08 9.30 4.07
C LEU A 204 7.15 10.02 4.90
N ALA A 205 6.78 11.13 5.54
CA ALA A 205 7.67 11.91 6.40
C ALA A 205 8.25 11.05 7.53
N GLY A 206 7.40 10.23 8.17
CA GLY A 206 7.80 9.33 9.24
C GLY A 206 8.70 8.19 8.79
N ALA A 207 8.39 7.53 7.67
CA ALA A 207 9.16 6.38 7.18
C ALA A 207 10.52 6.74 6.58
N PHE A 208 10.65 7.96 6.04
CA PHE A 208 11.83 8.40 5.31
C PHE A 208 12.63 9.49 6.03
N ASP A 209 12.23 9.86 7.25
CA ASP A 209 12.90 10.88 8.08
C ASP A 209 12.92 12.26 7.38
N ILE A 210 11.80 12.65 6.78
CA ILE A 210 11.63 13.93 6.04
C ILE A 210 10.59 14.79 6.78
N PRO A 211 10.94 15.38 7.94
CA PRO A 211 9.96 16.10 8.77
C PRO A 211 9.39 17.35 8.08
N THR A 212 10.13 17.93 7.14
CA THR A 212 9.69 19.15 6.43
C THR A 212 8.69 18.86 5.30
N LEU A 213 8.41 17.58 4.97
CA LEU A 213 7.58 17.23 3.82
C LEU A 213 6.18 17.88 3.87
N LEU A 214 5.59 18.00 5.06
CA LEU A 214 4.30 18.67 5.24
C LEU A 214 4.43 20.20 5.16
N SER A 215 5.42 20.79 5.84
CA SER A 215 5.61 22.25 5.89
C SER A 215 6.02 22.83 4.55
N ASP A 216 6.81 22.08 3.77
CA ASP A 216 7.29 22.53 2.46
C ASP A 216 6.13 22.67 1.49
N GLN A 217 5.13 21.79 1.53
CA GLN A 217 3.94 21.97 0.70
C GLN A 217 3.08 23.14 1.14
N LEU A 218 2.92 23.35 2.45
CA LEU A 218 2.17 24.50 2.94
C LEU A 218 2.79 25.83 2.47
N THR A 219 4.10 25.84 2.26
CA THR A 219 4.86 27.00 1.82
C THR A 219 4.92 27.14 0.30
N ASN A 220 5.16 26.03 -0.41
CA ASN A 220 5.41 26.02 -1.86
C ASN A 220 4.15 25.79 -2.71
N GLY A 221 3.03 25.42 -2.08
CA GLY A 221 1.78 25.10 -2.77
C GLY A 221 1.74 23.69 -3.37
N GLU A 222 0.59 23.35 -3.95
CA GLU A 222 0.41 22.10 -4.71
C GLU A 222 1.00 22.21 -6.12
N VAL A 223 1.51 21.09 -6.64
CA VAL A 223 1.97 21.05 -8.04
C VAL A 223 0.76 21.22 -8.95
N SER A 224 0.90 22.01 -10.02
CA SER A 224 -0.20 22.20 -10.96
C SER A 224 -0.48 20.90 -11.73
N VAL A 225 -1.71 20.67 -12.17
CA VAL A 225 -2.05 19.51 -13.00
C VAL A 225 -1.23 19.47 -14.31
N VAL A 226 -0.87 20.64 -14.85
CA VAL A 226 -0.07 20.76 -16.07
C VAL A 226 1.36 20.29 -15.81
N ASP A 227 1.97 20.74 -14.72
CA ASP A 227 3.31 20.32 -14.33
C ASP A 227 3.35 18.83 -13.96
N ALA A 228 2.34 18.35 -13.23
CA ALA A 228 2.20 16.94 -12.91
C ALA A 228 2.11 16.07 -14.18
N ARG A 229 1.33 16.48 -15.18
CA ARG A 229 1.26 15.79 -16.48
C ARG A 229 2.61 15.80 -17.19
N ASN A 230 3.32 16.92 -17.22
CA ASN A 230 4.65 17.03 -17.82
C ASN A 230 5.67 16.12 -17.13
N ILE A 231 5.67 16.11 -15.80
CA ILE A 231 6.51 15.24 -14.98
C ILE A 231 6.23 13.77 -15.30
N MET A 232 4.95 13.37 -15.25
CA MET A 232 4.57 11.97 -15.49
C MET A 232 4.76 11.54 -16.94
N HIS A 233 4.70 12.47 -17.88
CA HIS A 233 5.10 12.23 -19.26
C HIS A 233 6.60 11.90 -19.35
N LYS A 234 7.48 12.70 -18.73
CA LYS A 234 8.93 12.42 -18.68
C LYS A 234 9.24 11.06 -18.04
N VAL A 235 8.58 10.75 -16.92
CA VAL A 235 8.66 9.43 -16.27
C VAL A 235 8.28 8.33 -17.26
N SER A 236 7.17 8.49 -17.97
CA SER A 236 6.72 7.51 -18.95
C SER A 236 7.72 7.33 -20.09
N LEU A 237 8.36 8.40 -20.58
CA LEU A 237 9.38 8.32 -21.64
C LEU A 237 10.60 7.50 -21.19
N ARG A 238 11.08 7.71 -19.97
CA ARG A 238 12.19 6.91 -19.42
C ARG A 238 11.81 5.45 -19.21
N MET A 239 10.57 5.16 -18.80
CA MET A 239 10.07 3.78 -18.69
C MET A 239 9.96 3.05 -20.04
N HIS A 240 9.89 3.80 -21.14
CA HIS A 240 9.83 3.29 -22.50
C HIS A 240 11.20 3.08 -23.14
N ASP A 241 12.27 3.45 -22.46
CA ASP A 241 13.64 3.33 -22.97
C ASP A 241 13.97 1.86 -23.29
N PRO A 242 14.35 1.53 -24.55
CA PRO A 242 14.73 0.18 -24.93
C PRO A 242 15.82 -0.43 -24.05
N GLU A 243 16.80 0.35 -23.61
CA GLU A 243 17.89 -0.14 -22.76
C GLU A 243 17.37 -0.57 -21.38
N LEU A 244 16.44 0.19 -20.82
CA LEU A 244 15.75 -0.14 -19.57
C LEU A 244 14.91 -1.42 -19.73
N LEU A 245 14.14 -1.53 -20.81
CA LEU A 245 13.29 -2.69 -21.07
C LEU A 245 14.11 -3.97 -21.25
N GLU A 246 15.25 -3.88 -21.95
CA GLU A 246 16.19 -4.99 -22.09
C GLU A 246 16.81 -5.38 -20.75
N LYS A 247 17.17 -4.39 -19.91
CA LYS A 247 17.68 -4.64 -18.55
C LYS A 247 16.65 -5.41 -17.71
N VAL A 248 15.38 -5.01 -17.74
CA VAL A 248 14.29 -5.72 -17.04
C VAL A 248 14.19 -7.15 -17.54
N ALA A 249 14.15 -7.35 -18.86
CA ALA A 249 14.07 -8.68 -19.47
C ALA A 249 15.22 -9.59 -19.03
N LYS A 250 16.46 -9.08 -19.05
CA LYS A 250 17.65 -9.83 -18.61
C LYS A 250 17.59 -10.21 -17.13
N ARG A 251 17.18 -9.28 -16.24
CA ARG A 251 17.07 -9.57 -14.81
C ARG A 251 15.95 -10.55 -14.49
N CYS A 252 14.86 -10.53 -15.25
CA CYS A 252 13.72 -11.42 -15.06
C CYS A 252 13.89 -12.80 -15.72
N ALA A 253 14.73 -12.94 -16.75
CA ALA A 253 14.97 -14.21 -17.46
C ALA A 253 15.49 -15.33 -16.52
N GLY A 254 16.27 -14.97 -15.50
CA GLY A 254 16.76 -15.92 -14.49
C GLY A 254 15.71 -16.33 -13.45
N ILE A 255 14.53 -15.71 -13.45
CA ILE A 255 13.46 -15.97 -12.48
C ILE A 255 12.45 -16.94 -13.13
N SER A 256 12.87 -18.19 -13.30
CA SER A 256 11.99 -19.29 -13.70
C SER A 256 11.83 -20.25 -12.54
N SER A 257 10.60 -20.54 -12.12
CA SER A 257 10.35 -21.53 -11.08
C SER A 257 10.39 -22.96 -11.64
N VAL A 258 11.08 -23.88 -10.94
CA VAL A 258 11.07 -25.32 -11.26
C VAL A 258 9.78 -25.91 -10.69
N GLY A 259 8.64 -25.64 -11.33
CA GLY A 259 7.35 -26.21 -10.93
C GLY A 259 6.14 -25.38 -11.36
N ASN A 260 5.07 -26.07 -11.77
CA ASN A 260 3.82 -25.47 -12.24
C ASN A 260 2.75 -25.33 -11.14
N SER A 261 3.13 -25.29 -9.86
CA SER A 261 2.13 -25.11 -8.80
C SER A 261 1.65 -23.65 -8.76
N PRO A 262 0.41 -23.38 -8.32
CA PRO A 262 -0.07 -22.01 -8.14
C PRO A 262 0.81 -21.19 -7.18
N GLU A 263 1.40 -21.85 -6.20
CA GLU A 263 2.30 -21.22 -5.22
C GLU A 263 3.64 -20.84 -5.84
N THR A 264 4.25 -21.70 -6.67
CA THR A 264 5.50 -21.39 -7.36
C THR A 264 5.31 -20.27 -8.39
N GLN A 265 4.19 -20.27 -9.12
CA GLN A 265 3.83 -19.19 -10.04
C GLN A 265 3.64 -17.85 -9.31
N ALA A 266 2.96 -17.85 -8.16
CA ALA A 266 2.79 -16.64 -7.37
C ALA A 266 4.14 -16.10 -6.83
N MET A 267 5.04 -16.99 -6.41
CA MET A 267 6.38 -16.60 -5.96
C MET A 267 7.23 -16.04 -7.10
N GLU A 268 7.14 -16.63 -8.29
CA GLU A 268 7.82 -16.15 -9.49
C GLU A 268 7.35 -14.74 -9.86
N MET A 269 6.03 -14.55 -9.94
CA MET A 269 5.40 -13.26 -10.21
C MET A 269 5.82 -12.20 -9.19
N ALA A 270 5.81 -12.53 -7.90
CA ALA A 270 6.25 -11.60 -6.85
C ALA A 270 7.73 -11.19 -7.00
N ARG A 271 8.61 -12.12 -7.37
CA ARG A 271 10.03 -11.81 -7.63
C ARG A 271 10.21 -10.93 -8.85
N LYS A 272 9.51 -11.22 -9.96
CA LYS A 272 9.53 -10.37 -11.16
C LYS A 272 9.02 -8.96 -10.86
N HIS A 273 7.95 -8.83 -10.08
CA HIS A 273 7.46 -7.52 -9.62
C HIS A 273 8.47 -6.76 -8.77
N ALA A 274 9.18 -7.43 -7.85
CA ALA A 274 10.24 -6.79 -7.07
C ALA A 274 11.37 -6.24 -7.95
N VAL A 275 11.79 -6.99 -8.97
CA VAL A 275 12.77 -6.50 -9.96
C VAL A 275 12.27 -5.28 -10.70
N VAL A 276 11.01 -5.29 -11.17
CA VAL A 276 10.41 -4.14 -11.86
C VAL A 276 10.39 -2.92 -10.93
N GLN A 277 9.98 -3.07 -9.68
CA GLN A 277 9.99 -1.97 -8.70
C GLN A 277 11.39 -1.41 -8.45
N GLU A 278 12.39 -2.28 -8.31
CA GLU A 278 13.78 -1.87 -8.11
C GLU A 278 14.29 -1.07 -9.30
N VAL A 279 14.16 -1.61 -10.51
CA VAL A 279 14.59 -0.95 -11.76
C VAL A 279 13.85 0.37 -11.97
N MET A 280 12.56 0.43 -11.65
CA MET A 280 11.80 1.68 -11.67
C MET A 280 12.44 2.74 -10.79
N VAL A 281 12.76 2.42 -9.54
CA VAL A 281 13.35 3.40 -8.63
C VAL A 281 14.78 3.76 -9.03
N SER A 282 15.63 2.77 -9.31
CA SER A 282 17.05 2.99 -9.59
C SER A 282 17.31 3.61 -10.96
N ASP A 283 16.60 3.16 -11.99
CA ASP A 283 16.94 3.46 -13.39
C ASP A 283 16.01 4.47 -14.07
N VAL A 284 14.79 4.67 -13.56
CA VAL A 284 13.89 5.71 -14.09
C VAL A 284 14.05 7.01 -13.31
N TYR A 285 14.01 6.92 -11.97
CA TYR A 285 13.98 8.11 -11.11
C TYR A 285 15.37 8.59 -10.69
N LEU A 286 16.22 7.67 -10.24
CA LEU A 286 17.48 7.98 -9.58
C LEU A 286 18.71 7.80 -10.47
N SER A 287 18.54 7.35 -11.71
CA SER A 287 19.63 7.29 -12.68
C SER A 287 19.98 8.71 -13.13
N LYS A 288 21.29 8.96 -13.19
CA LYS A 288 21.83 10.19 -13.76
C LYS A 288 21.85 10.06 -15.27
N ASP A 289 21.39 11.10 -15.94
CA ASP A 289 21.56 11.25 -17.39
C ASP A 289 23.02 11.57 -17.75
N ASN A 290 23.27 11.80 -19.05
CA ASN A 290 24.60 12.19 -19.54
C ASN A 290 25.13 13.50 -18.94
N ASN A 291 24.25 14.33 -18.37
CA ASN A 291 24.61 15.59 -17.70
C ASN A 291 24.83 15.40 -16.20
N GLY A 292 24.72 14.17 -15.68
CA GLY A 292 24.88 13.87 -14.26
C GLY A 292 23.65 14.20 -13.41
N VAL A 293 22.49 14.45 -14.03
CA VAL A 293 21.25 14.91 -13.37
C VAL A 293 20.23 13.78 -13.32
N THR A 294 19.63 13.54 -12.15
CA THR A 294 18.55 12.56 -11.98
C THR A 294 17.20 13.13 -12.41
N LEU A 295 16.20 12.28 -12.70
CA LEU A 295 14.87 12.77 -13.07
C LEU A 295 14.23 13.59 -11.95
N VAL A 296 14.46 13.19 -10.70
CA VAL A 296 13.95 13.92 -9.53
C VAL A 296 14.55 15.32 -9.42
N GLN A 297 15.84 15.47 -9.73
CA GLN A 297 16.52 16.77 -9.79
C GLN A 297 16.01 17.62 -10.96
N GLU A 298 15.89 17.01 -12.14
CA GLU A 298 15.39 17.66 -13.36
C GLU A 298 13.97 18.21 -13.17
N CYS A 299 13.15 17.53 -12.36
CA CYS A 299 11.79 17.93 -12.03
C CYS A 299 11.71 18.90 -10.82
N GLY A 300 12.84 19.31 -10.25
CA GLY A 300 12.89 20.30 -9.17
C GLY A 300 12.59 19.76 -7.77
N PHE A 301 12.64 18.45 -7.55
CA PHE A 301 12.37 17.84 -6.23
C PHE A 301 13.62 17.64 -5.37
N GLY A 302 14.80 18.04 -5.84
CA GLY A 302 16.08 17.80 -5.17
C GLY A 302 16.72 16.48 -5.60
N ASP A 303 17.65 15.95 -4.80
CA ASP A 303 18.47 14.80 -5.15
C ASP A 303 18.13 13.53 -4.35
N GLY A 304 18.49 12.39 -4.93
CA GLY A 304 18.48 11.09 -4.30
C GLY A 304 17.11 10.65 -3.80
N GLU A 305 17.13 9.84 -2.75
CA GLU A 305 15.94 9.26 -2.15
C GLU A 305 14.95 10.32 -1.64
N GLU A 306 15.44 11.40 -1.03
CA GLU A 306 14.57 12.44 -0.50
C GLU A 306 13.79 13.12 -1.63
N GLY A 307 14.47 13.46 -2.73
CA GLY A 307 13.82 14.02 -3.91
C GLY A 307 12.82 13.05 -4.53
N TYR A 308 13.13 11.75 -4.55
CA TYR A 308 12.17 10.73 -4.96
C TYR A 308 10.91 10.71 -4.08
N VAL A 309 11.05 10.71 -2.75
CA VAL A 309 9.90 10.69 -1.83
C VAL A 309 9.05 11.96 -1.99
N ARG A 310 9.69 13.13 -2.12
CA ARG A 310 8.99 14.42 -2.38
C ARG A 310 8.21 14.39 -3.69
N MET A 311 8.83 13.90 -4.77
CA MET A 311 8.17 13.74 -6.07
C MET A 311 6.99 12.77 -5.98
N GLN A 312 7.15 11.61 -5.34
CA GLN A 312 6.05 10.64 -5.18
C GLN A 312 4.91 11.21 -4.34
N SER A 313 5.22 11.99 -3.30
CA SER A 313 4.24 12.70 -2.49
C SER A 313 3.42 13.67 -3.33
N ALA A 314 4.07 14.55 -4.11
CA ALA A 314 3.39 15.52 -4.95
C ALA A 314 2.56 14.87 -6.05
N MET A 315 3.09 13.82 -6.70
CA MET A 315 2.38 13.11 -7.76
C MET A 315 1.24 12.24 -7.23
N ALA A 316 1.11 12.05 -5.91
CA ALA A 316 -0.01 11.32 -5.33
C ALA A 316 -1.34 12.03 -5.55
N GLU A 317 -1.36 13.36 -5.52
CA GLU A 317 -2.57 14.17 -5.67
C GLU A 317 -3.21 14.08 -7.04
N HIS A 318 -2.42 13.80 -8.07
CA HIS A 318 -2.88 13.79 -9.47
C HIS A 318 -3.13 12.38 -10.01
N GLN A 319 -3.29 11.37 -9.14
CA GLN A 319 -3.46 9.98 -9.57
C GLN A 319 -4.79 9.69 -10.26
N GLY A 320 -5.82 10.51 -10.03
CA GLY A 320 -7.09 10.46 -10.76
C GLY A 320 -7.07 11.27 -12.06
N ASP A 321 -5.94 11.83 -12.47
CA ASP A 321 -5.87 12.49 -13.77
C ASP A 321 -5.85 11.44 -14.90
N PRO A 322 -6.79 11.50 -15.87
CA PRO A 322 -6.87 10.49 -16.92
C PRO A 322 -5.61 10.41 -17.79
N LEU A 323 -4.95 11.54 -18.03
CA LEU A 323 -3.77 11.61 -18.88
C LEU A 323 -2.54 11.03 -18.16
N ILE A 324 -2.38 11.33 -16.87
CA ILE A 324 -1.37 10.67 -16.02
C ILE A 324 -1.61 9.16 -15.99
N THR A 325 -2.86 8.73 -15.84
CA THR A 325 -3.24 7.32 -15.86
C THR A 325 -2.86 6.66 -17.19
N GLN A 326 -3.07 7.32 -18.33
CA GLN A 326 -2.69 6.82 -19.64
C GLN A 326 -1.16 6.70 -19.81
N TYR A 327 -0.40 7.73 -19.44
CA TYR A 327 1.06 7.73 -19.54
C TYR A 327 1.68 6.62 -18.70
N VAL A 328 1.26 6.52 -17.44
CA VAL A 328 1.79 5.52 -16.52
C VAL A 328 1.32 4.12 -16.89
N GLY A 329 0.03 3.97 -17.23
CA GLY A 329 -0.56 2.67 -17.57
C GLY A 329 0.15 2.02 -18.76
N SER A 330 0.31 2.76 -19.86
CA SER A 330 1.01 2.27 -21.05
C SER A 330 2.48 1.91 -20.78
N ALA A 331 3.17 2.73 -19.99
CA ALA A 331 4.56 2.51 -19.63
C ALA A 331 4.76 1.30 -18.71
N ILE A 332 3.90 1.13 -17.69
CA ILE A 332 3.92 -0.04 -16.81
C ILE A 332 3.65 -1.31 -17.60
N MET A 333 2.67 -1.28 -18.52
CA MET A 333 2.34 -2.45 -19.33
C MET A 333 3.56 -2.95 -20.12
N LYS A 334 4.34 -2.05 -20.72
CA LYS A 334 5.56 -2.43 -21.42
C LYS A 334 6.63 -3.01 -20.50
N LEU A 335 6.84 -2.43 -19.31
CA LEU A 335 7.78 -2.99 -18.34
C LEU A 335 7.38 -4.39 -17.86
N LEU A 336 6.09 -4.60 -17.60
CA LEU A 336 5.57 -5.91 -17.19
C LEU A 336 5.70 -6.94 -18.32
N GLN A 337 5.39 -6.55 -19.56
CA GLN A 337 5.62 -7.38 -20.75
C GLN A 337 7.10 -7.74 -20.90
N SER A 338 8.01 -6.77 -20.75
CA SER A 338 9.46 -7.02 -20.76
C SER A 338 9.92 -7.92 -19.61
N ALA A 339 9.26 -7.88 -18.45
CA ALA A 339 9.52 -8.80 -17.35
C ALA A 339 9.01 -10.23 -17.62
N GLY A 340 8.36 -10.49 -18.75
CA GLY A 340 7.74 -11.77 -19.07
C GLY A 340 6.51 -12.06 -18.22
N ILE A 341 5.79 -11.02 -17.79
CA ILE A 341 4.51 -11.13 -17.09
C ILE A 341 3.41 -11.06 -18.15
N ASP A 342 2.70 -12.17 -18.34
CA ASP A 342 1.59 -12.25 -19.28
C ASP A 342 0.37 -11.50 -18.73
N MET A 343 0.13 -10.31 -19.29
CA MET A 343 -0.97 -9.45 -18.92
C MET A 343 -2.33 -9.99 -19.38
N GLU A 344 -2.39 -10.75 -20.48
CA GLU A 344 -3.64 -11.38 -20.92
C GLU A 344 -4.03 -12.51 -19.96
N ALA A 345 -3.06 -13.29 -19.47
CA ALA A 345 -3.30 -14.28 -18.43
C ALA A 345 -3.79 -13.63 -17.13
N LEU A 346 -3.20 -12.48 -16.75
CA LEU A 346 -3.61 -11.70 -15.57
C LEU A 346 -5.04 -11.16 -15.73
N GLN A 347 -5.38 -10.64 -16.92
CA GLN A 347 -6.70 -10.10 -17.22
C GLN A 347 -7.77 -11.20 -17.37
N LYS A 348 -7.44 -12.34 -17.99
CA LYS A 348 -8.31 -13.53 -18.06
C LYS A 348 -8.53 -14.14 -16.69
N GLN A 349 -7.51 -14.19 -15.82
CA GLN A 349 -7.68 -14.55 -14.42
C GLN A 349 -8.66 -13.59 -13.73
N ALA A 350 -8.49 -12.28 -13.91
CA ALA A 350 -9.40 -11.28 -13.33
C ALA A 350 -10.86 -11.47 -13.80
N MET A 351 -11.09 -11.74 -15.09
CA MET A 351 -12.43 -11.95 -15.65
C MET A 351 -13.04 -13.30 -15.28
N SER A 352 -12.25 -14.38 -15.21
CA SER A 352 -12.73 -15.73 -14.85
C SER A 352 -13.11 -15.88 -13.37
N MET A 353 -12.64 -14.97 -12.50
CA MET A 353 -12.95 -14.97 -11.06
C MET A 353 -14.18 -14.10 -10.71
N GLN A 354 -14.75 -13.40 -11.70
CA GLN A 354 -15.99 -12.61 -11.59
C GLN A 354 -17.23 -13.38 -12.09
N ALA A 355 -17.06 -14.58 -12.66
CA ALA A 355 -18.10 -15.51 -13.13
C ALA A 355 -18.21 -16.75 -12.23
#